data_AF-A0A7K3SBS8-F1
#
_entry.id   AF-A0A7K3SBS8-F1
#
_cell.length_a   1.000
_cell.length_b   1.000
_cell.length_c   1.000
_cell.angle_alpha   90.00
_cell.angle_beta   90.00
_cell.angle_gamma   90.00
#
_symmetry.space_group_name_H-M   'P 1'
#
loop_
_entity.id
_entity.type
_entity.pdbx_description
1 polymer ?
#
loop_
_entity_poly.entity_id
_entity_poly.type
_entity_poly.pdbx_seq_one_letter_code
_entity_poly.pdbx_strand_id
1 'polypeptide(L)'
;VESIDLRGRPTDAARLLAERTNAAFDLARGPLLRVSLLRTDEDEHLLCLVLHHIIADGWSLNLLRAELATRYAAHLEGRTVALPELLPYTAYARGEREFAEGGEGSDAEAALAHWRERLA
;
A
#
# COMPACT_ATOMS: atom_id res chain seq x y z
N VAL A 1 -6.96 -10.18 8.74
CA VAL A 1 -6.72 -10.95 7.50
C VAL A 1 -7.80 -12.00 7.39
N GLU A 2 -8.49 -12.08 6.27
CA GLU A 2 -9.51 -13.09 6.03
C GLU A 2 -8.89 -14.31 5.34
N SER A 3 -9.01 -15.50 5.93
CA SER A 3 -8.48 -16.75 5.34
C SER A 3 -9.62 -17.58 4.76
N ILE A 4 -9.48 -18.04 3.51
CA ILE A 4 -10.53 -18.72 2.76
C ILE A 4 -9.97 -19.99 2.13
N ASP A 5 -10.61 -21.13 2.40
CA ASP A 5 -10.25 -22.42 1.82
C ASP A 5 -11.00 -22.66 0.51
N LEU A 6 -10.27 -22.65 -0.60
CA LEU A 6 -10.77 -22.85 -1.97
C LEU A 6 -10.24 -24.15 -2.60
N ARG A 7 -9.64 -25.04 -1.81
CA ARG A 7 -9.20 -26.35 -2.31
C ARG A 7 -10.36 -27.10 -2.98
N GLY A 8 -10.09 -27.66 -4.15
CA GLY A 8 -11.10 -28.30 -4.99
C GLY A 8 -12.06 -27.34 -5.72
N ARG A 9 -11.85 -26.02 -5.64
CA ARG A 9 -12.66 -24.97 -6.29
C ARG A 9 -11.81 -23.88 -6.97
N PRO A 10 -10.91 -24.24 -7.90
CA PRO A 10 -9.93 -23.29 -8.46
C PRO A 10 -10.57 -22.09 -9.20
N THR A 11 -11.73 -22.28 -9.84
CA THR A 11 -12.46 -21.20 -10.53
C THR A 11 -12.99 -20.12 -9.57
N ASP A 12 -13.21 -20.46 -8.30
CA ASP A 12 -13.65 -19.48 -7.29
C ASP A 12 -12.54 -18.49 -6.93
N ALA A 13 -11.26 -18.88 -7.06
CA ALA A 13 -10.14 -18.01 -6.70
C ALA A 13 -10.06 -16.78 -7.61
N ALA A 14 -10.11 -16.97 -8.93
CA ALA A 14 -10.06 -15.87 -9.90
C ALA A 14 -11.25 -14.92 -9.74
N ARG A 15 -12.46 -15.48 -9.57
CA ARG A 15 -13.68 -14.70 -9.33
C ARG A 15 -13.57 -13.85 -8.06
N LEU A 16 -13.14 -14.46 -6.95
CA LEU A 16 -13.01 -13.76 -5.67
C LEU A 16 -11.93 -12.68 -5.72
N LEU A 17 -10.81 -12.92 -6.41
CA LEU A 17 -9.78 -11.92 -6.64
C LEU A 17 -10.34 -10.73 -7.43
N ALA A 18 -11.10 -10.98 -8.49
CA ALA A 18 -11.73 -9.93 -9.29
C ALA A 18 -12.75 -9.12 -8.46
N GLU A 19 -13.61 -9.79 -7.68
CA GLU A 19 -14.57 -9.15 -6.79
C GLU A 19 -13.86 -8.23 -5.77
N ARG A 20 -12.79 -8.73 -5.13
CA ARG A 20 -12.05 -7.96 -4.13
C ARG A 20 -11.29 -6.77 -4.73
N THR A 21 -10.68 -6.97 -5.89
CA THR A 21 -9.88 -5.93 -6.56
C THR A 21 -10.77 -4.81 -7.09
N ASN A 22 -11.95 -5.15 -7.63
CA ASN A 22 -12.86 -4.18 -8.25
C ASN A 22 -13.85 -3.55 -7.28
N ALA A 23 -14.06 -4.12 -6.10
CA ALA A 23 -14.95 -3.51 -5.11
C ALA A 23 -14.38 -2.17 -4.65
N ALA A 24 -15.20 -1.12 -4.73
CA ALA A 24 -14.82 0.24 -4.36
C ALA A 24 -14.52 0.37 -2.87
N PHE A 25 -13.64 1.31 -2.53
CA PHE A 25 -13.44 1.75 -1.15
C PHE A 25 -14.29 3.00 -0.87
N ASP A 26 -14.85 3.06 0.35
CA ASP A 26 -15.36 4.31 0.90
C ASP A 26 -14.18 5.09 1.50
N LEU A 27 -13.76 6.18 0.86
CA LEU A 27 -12.61 6.97 1.29
C LEU A 27 -12.81 7.65 2.65
N ALA A 28 -14.06 7.84 3.08
CA ALA A 28 -14.35 8.42 4.39
C ALA A 28 -14.28 7.38 5.52
N ARG A 29 -14.25 6.08 5.20
CA ARG A 29 -14.34 5.00 6.17
C ARG A 29 -13.21 3.98 5.97
N GLY A 30 -12.24 4.02 6.88
CA GLY A 30 -11.15 3.05 6.90
C GLY A 30 -11.58 1.67 7.42
N PRO A 31 -10.73 0.64 7.21
CA PRO A 31 -9.41 0.71 6.57
C PRO A 31 -9.46 0.69 5.03
N LEU A 32 -8.60 1.48 4.37
CA LEU A 32 -8.42 1.49 2.89
C LEU A 32 -7.49 0.38 2.38
N LEU A 33 -7.42 -0.71 3.13
CA LEU A 33 -6.63 -1.91 2.88
C LEU A 33 -7.52 -3.13 3.13
N ARG A 34 -7.51 -4.07 2.19
CA ARG A 34 -8.13 -5.39 2.33
C ARG A 34 -7.05 -6.45 2.17
N VAL A 35 -7.06 -7.43 3.07
CA VAL A 35 -6.09 -8.54 3.09
C VAL A 35 -6.84 -9.86 3.15
N SER A 36 -6.60 -10.72 2.17
CA SER A 36 -7.17 -12.07 2.11
C SER A 36 -6.10 -13.09 1.77
N LEU A 37 -6.14 -14.25 2.43
CA LEU A 37 -5.31 -15.40 2.13
C LEU A 37 -6.21 -16.51 1.60
N LEU A 38 -6.04 -16.87 0.33
CA LEU A 38 -6.81 -17.93 -0.32
C LEU A 38 -5.94 -19.17 -0.37
N ARG A 39 -6.39 -20.28 0.22
CA ARG A 39 -5.74 -21.57 0.06
C ARG A 39 -6.32 -22.29 -1.15
N THR A 40 -5.53 -22.48 -2.20
CA THR A 40 -5.99 -23.08 -3.47
C THR A 40 -5.65 -24.56 -3.58
N ASP A 41 -4.59 -25.01 -2.92
CA ASP A 41 -4.19 -26.41 -2.78
C ASP A 41 -3.64 -26.68 -1.36
N GLU A 42 -3.11 -27.88 -1.08
CA GLU A 42 -2.49 -28.21 0.22
C GLU A 42 -1.32 -27.27 0.54
N ASP A 43 -0.44 -27.05 -0.45
CA ASP A 43 0.78 -26.23 -0.31
C ASP A 43 0.72 -24.93 -1.13
N GLU A 44 -0.41 -24.63 -1.77
CA GLU A 44 -0.57 -23.43 -2.61
C GLU A 44 -1.51 -22.41 -1.97
N HIS A 45 -1.02 -21.18 -1.86
CA HIS A 45 -1.74 -20.05 -1.27
C HIS A 45 -1.58 -18.80 -2.13
N LEU A 46 -2.66 -18.02 -2.25
CA LEU A 46 -2.68 -16.71 -2.86
C LEU A 46 -2.94 -15.64 -1.79
N LEU A 47 -1.97 -14.75 -1.58
CA LEU A 47 -2.15 -13.56 -0.75
C LEU A 47 -2.65 -12.40 -1.61
N CYS A 48 -3.88 -11.96 -1.35
CA CYS A 48 -4.49 -10.80 -1.99
C CYS A 48 -4.37 -9.58 -1.07
N LEU A 49 -3.63 -8.56 -1.54
CA LEU A 49 -3.51 -7.25 -0.91
C LEU A 49 -4.12 -6.22 -1.85
N VAL A 50 -5.22 -5.59 -1.43
CA VAL A 50 -5.86 -4.51 -2.20
C VAL A 50 -5.80 -3.24 -1.37
N LEU A 51 -5.17 -2.21 -1.92
CA LEU A 51 -4.99 -0.90 -1.28
C LEU A 51 -5.57 0.19 -2.17
N HIS A 52 -6.18 1.21 -1.59
CA HIS A 52 -6.48 2.42 -2.33
C HIS A 52 -5.19 3.23 -2.57
N HIS A 53 -4.98 3.73 -3.79
CA HIS A 53 -3.74 4.45 -4.16
C HIS A 53 -3.51 5.75 -3.35
N ILE A 54 -4.56 6.25 -2.67
CA ILE A 54 -4.43 7.42 -1.77
C ILE A 54 -3.55 7.14 -0.54
N ILE A 55 -3.38 5.87 -0.14
CA ILE A 55 -2.57 5.49 1.02
C ILE A 55 -1.26 4.78 0.65
N ALA A 56 -1.03 4.49 -0.64
CA ALA A 56 0.15 3.79 -1.12
C ALA A 56 0.37 4.04 -2.61
N ASP A 57 1.63 4.14 -3.01
CA ASP A 57 2.07 4.17 -4.41
C ASP A 57 2.89 2.92 -4.76
N GLY A 58 3.39 2.86 -6.00
CA GLY A 58 4.22 1.75 -6.46
C GLY A 58 5.51 1.55 -5.65
N TRP A 59 6.09 2.62 -5.09
CA TRP A 59 7.26 2.49 -4.23
C TRP A 59 6.87 1.85 -2.89
N SER A 60 5.86 2.40 -2.23
CA SER A 60 5.35 1.94 -0.95
C SER A 60 4.98 0.46 -0.98
N LEU A 61 4.39 -0.02 -2.09
CA LEU A 61 4.09 -1.44 -2.30
C LEU A 61 5.33 -2.32 -2.41
N ASN A 62 6.39 -1.85 -3.08
CA ASN A 62 7.66 -2.58 -3.15
C ASN A 62 8.31 -2.73 -1.76
N LEU A 63 8.26 -1.67 -0.95
CA LEU A 63 8.75 -1.70 0.43
C LEU A 63 7.94 -2.69 1.27
N LEU A 64 6.60 -2.58 1.24
CA LEU A 64 5.70 -3.48 1.96
C LEU A 64 5.96 -4.95 1.61
N ARG A 65 6.13 -5.27 0.31
CA ARG A 65 6.44 -6.63 -0.14
C ARG A 65 7.75 -7.15 0.44
N ALA A 66 8.80 -6.32 0.39
CA ALA A 66 10.12 -6.71 0.90
C ALA A 66 10.09 -6.94 2.42
N GLU A 67 9.51 -6.02 3.17
CA GLU A 67 9.37 -6.11 4.62
C GLU A 67 8.53 -7.30 5.07
N LEU A 68 7.43 -7.57 4.37
CA LEU A 68 6.59 -8.75 4.62
C LEU A 68 7.37 -10.04 4.41
N ALA A 69 8.12 -10.16 3.30
CA ALA A 69 8.94 -11.33 3.03
C ALA A 69 10.03 -11.53 4.10
N THR A 70 10.72 -10.46 4.49
CA THR A 70 11.76 -10.51 5.53
C THR A 70 11.20 -10.94 6.88
N ARG A 71 10.06 -10.37 7.30
CA ARG A 71 9.41 -10.75 8.56
C ARG A 71 8.85 -12.16 8.52
N TYR A 72 8.26 -12.56 7.40
CA TYR A 72 7.74 -13.91 7.24
C TYR A 72 8.84 -14.97 7.35
N ALA A 73 9.98 -14.78 6.66
CA ALA A 73 11.12 -15.68 6.77
C ALA A 73 11.68 -15.76 8.20
N ALA A 74 11.86 -14.62 8.88
CA ALA A 74 12.31 -14.62 10.27
C ALA A 74 11.33 -15.35 11.20
N HIS A 75 10.02 -15.17 10.98
CA HIS A 75 8.99 -15.83 11.76
C HIS A 75 9.02 -17.35 11.61
N LEU A 76 9.24 -17.88 10.40
CA LEU A 76 9.41 -19.32 10.16
C LEU A 76 10.60 -19.92 10.92
N GLU A 77 11.63 -19.13 11.16
CA GLU A 77 12.83 -19.52 11.92
C GLU A 77 12.67 -19.31 13.43
N GLY A 78 11.48 -18.88 13.91
CA GLY A 78 11.24 -18.57 15.32
C GLY A 78 11.97 -17.31 15.80
N ARG A 79 12.36 -16.42 14.89
CA ARG A 79 13.11 -15.20 15.17
C ARG A 79 12.26 -13.96 14.94
N THR A 80 12.70 -12.85 15.50
CA THR A 80 12.22 -11.51 15.13
C THR A 80 13.30 -10.76 14.39
N VAL A 81 12.88 -9.89 13.46
CA VAL A 81 13.78 -9.00 12.71
C VAL A 81 13.32 -7.56 12.90
N ALA A 82 14.26 -6.69 13.28
CA ALA A 82 14.03 -5.27 13.30
C ALA A 82 14.14 -4.74 11.86
N LEU A 83 13.13 -3.98 11.44
CA LEU A 83 13.15 -3.27 10.17
C LEU A 83 13.58 -1.82 10.44
N PRO A 84 14.12 -1.11 9.43
CA PRO A 84 14.39 0.32 9.55
C PRO A 84 13.13 1.07 10.01
N GLU A 85 13.33 2.06 10.88
CA GLU A 85 12.24 2.94 11.28
C GLU A 85 11.86 3.83 10.09
N LEU A 86 10.56 3.88 9.79
CA LEU A 86 10.02 4.74 8.73
C LEU A 86 9.49 6.02 9.34
N LEU A 87 9.72 7.14 8.64
CA LEU A 87 9.10 8.41 9.01
C LEU A 87 7.57 8.25 9.01
N PRO A 88 6.86 8.63 10.09
CA PRO A 88 5.40 8.59 10.08
C PRO A 88 4.84 9.44 8.94
N TYR A 89 3.84 8.91 8.22
CA TYR A 89 3.22 9.65 7.11
C TYR A 89 2.66 11.02 7.54
N THR A 90 2.26 11.17 8.80
CA THR A 90 1.82 12.46 9.36
C THR A 90 2.92 13.52 9.38
N ALA A 91 4.18 13.13 9.55
CA ALA A 91 5.31 14.04 9.46
C ALA A 91 5.58 14.45 8.01
N TYR A 92 5.49 13.49 7.06
CA TYR A 92 5.55 13.79 5.63
C TYR A 92 4.44 14.77 5.21
N ALA A 93 3.19 14.48 5.54
CA ALA A 93 2.04 15.32 5.19
C ALA A 93 2.12 16.73 5.80
N ARG A 94 2.71 16.87 6.99
CA ARG A 94 3.00 18.18 7.59
C ARG A 94 4.04 18.93 6.77
N GLY A 95 5.14 18.28 6.39
CA GLY A 95 6.18 18.91 5.57
C GLY A 95 5.67 19.36 4.21
N GLU A 96 4.84 18.56 3.54
CA GLU A 96 4.18 18.94 2.28
C GLU A 96 3.31 20.18 2.45
N ARG A 97 2.57 20.27 3.56
CA ARG A 97 1.74 21.43 3.87
C ARG A 97 2.58 22.67 4.13
N GLU A 98 3.63 22.55 4.94
CA GLU A 98 4.55 23.65 5.25
C GLU A 98 5.26 24.17 3.99
N PHE A 99 5.65 23.26 3.08
CA PHE A 99 6.18 23.63 1.77
C PHE A 99 5.15 24.41 0.95
N ALA A 100 3.92 23.90 0.84
CA ALA A 100 2.86 24.53 0.04
C ALA A 100 2.40 25.89 0.60
N GLU A 101 2.48 26.10 1.90
CA GLU A 101 2.16 27.37 2.58
C GLU A 101 3.33 28.38 2.54
N GLY A 102 4.43 28.06 1.84
CA GLY A 102 5.56 28.96 1.61
C GLY A 102 5.16 30.30 0.98
N GLY A 103 5.66 31.39 1.55
CA GLY A 103 5.37 32.76 1.07
C GLY A 103 6.26 33.23 -0.09
N GLU A 104 6.33 34.54 -0.27
CA GLU A 104 7.17 35.19 -1.29
C GLU A 104 8.65 34.79 -1.13
N GLY A 105 9.27 34.38 -2.24
CA GLY A 105 10.65 33.89 -2.28
C GLY A 105 10.83 32.43 -1.86
N SER A 106 9.75 31.67 -1.67
CA SER A 106 9.81 30.24 -1.34
C SER A 106 10.07 29.34 -2.55
N ASP A 107 10.59 28.14 -2.30
CA ASP A 107 10.76 27.10 -3.33
C ASP A 107 9.42 26.70 -3.97
N ALA A 108 8.32 26.77 -3.22
CA ALA A 108 6.98 26.49 -3.73
C ALA A 108 6.53 27.54 -4.76
N GLU A 109 6.78 28.82 -4.51
CA GLU A 109 6.51 29.90 -5.47
C GLU A 109 7.37 29.73 -6.73
N ALA A 110 8.66 29.43 -6.56
CA ALA A 110 9.58 29.20 -7.67
C ALA A 110 9.14 28.00 -8.54
N ALA A 111 8.75 26.89 -7.92
CA ALA A 111 8.22 25.72 -8.61
C ALA A 111 6.93 26.05 -9.39
N LEU A 112 6.01 26.80 -8.78
CA LEU A 112 4.77 27.22 -9.44
C LEU A 112 5.04 28.15 -10.63
N ALA A 113 5.93 29.11 -10.48
CA ALA A 113 6.34 30.01 -11.57
C ALA A 113 6.92 29.23 -12.75
N HIS A 114 7.82 28.28 -12.48
CA HIS A 114 8.39 27.40 -13.51
C HIS A 114 7.30 26.65 -14.29
N TRP A 115 6.35 26.01 -13.60
CA TRP A 115 5.30 25.24 -14.28
C TRP A 115 4.33 26.12 -15.06
N ARG A 116 4.03 27.33 -14.58
CA ARG A 116 3.23 28.30 -15.33
C ARG A 116 3.89 28.71 -16.64
N GLU A 117 5.20 28.97 -16.60
CA GLU A 117 5.96 29.31 -17.80
C GLU A 117 5.99 28.15 -18.80
N ARG A 118 6.19 26.92 -18.33
CA ARG A 118 6.33 25.74 -19.20
C ARG A 118 5.01 25.21 -19.78
N LEU A 119 3.88 25.52 -19.15
CA LEU A 119 2.55 25.05 -19.55
C LEU A 119 1.68 26.12 -20.22
N ALA A 120 2.20 27.35 -20.37
CA ALA A 120 1.58 28.42 -21.16
C ALA A 120 1.81 28.20 -22.66
#